data_AF-A0A661KJG9-F1
#
_entry.id   AF-A0A661KJG9-F1
#
_cell.length_a   1.000
_cell.length_b   1.000
_cell.length_c   1.000
_cell.angle_alpha   90.00
_cell.angle_beta   90.00
_cell.angle_gamma   90.00
#
_symmetry.space_group_name_H-M   'P 1'
#
loop_
_entity.id
_entity.type
_entity.pdbx_description
1 polymer ?
#
loop_
_entity_poly.entity_id
_entity_poly.type
_entity_poly.pdbx_seq_one_letter_code
_entity_poly.pdbx_strand_id
1 'polypeptide(L)'
;NEERYEKLREAGLADMCEEMLAGLKVLRVYANEQQKDKILKVFPTAKFDASTTKSIELLPREVKDKIFDKIVEKRSVDVLDEFLADY
;
A
#
# COMPACT_ATOMS: atom_id res chain seq x y z
N ASN A 1 3.69 9.64 -10.92
CA ASN A 1 4.57 8.53 -10.52
C ASN A 1 5.95 9.00 -10.12
N GLU A 2 6.61 9.84 -10.92
CA GLU A 2 7.95 10.35 -10.57
C GLU A 2 7.98 11.09 -9.22
N GLU A 3 7.03 11.99 -8.95
CA GLU A 3 6.92 12.67 -7.65
C GLU A 3 6.78 11.70 -6.45
N ARG A 4 6.05 10.58 -6.61
CA ARG A 4 5.93 9.57 -5.56
C ARG A 4 7.23 8.83 -5.33
N TYR A 5 7.95 8.53 -6.41
CA TYR A 5 9.24 7.89 -6.31
C TYR A 5 10.27 8.79 -5.63
N GLU A 6 10.27 10.09 -5.94
CA GLU A 6 11.14 11.06 -5.28
C GLU A 6 10.85 11.14 -3.77
N LYS A 7 9.58 11.17 -3.36
CA LYS A 7 9.19 11.10 -1.93
C LYS A 7 9.70 9.83 -1.24
N LEU A 8 9.62 8.68 -1.91
CA LEU A 8 10.18 7.42 -1.39
C LEU A 8 11.72 7.47 -1.30
N ARG A 9 12.39 8.10 -2.27
CA ARG A 9 13.85 8.28 -2.23
C ARG A 9 14.27 9.16 -1.06
N GLU A 10 13.58 10.28 -0.85
CA GLU A 10 13.80 11.18 0.30
C GLU A 10 13.50 10.49 1.64
N ALA A 11 12.53 9.58 1.67
CA ALA A 11 12.22 8.76 2.84
C ALA A 11 13.20 7.61 3.07
N GLY A 12 14.14 7.33 2.14
CA GLY A 12 15.06 6.20 2.23
C GLY A 12 14.42 4.84 1.90
N LEU A 13 13.29 4.84 1.20
CA LEU A 13 12.49 3.64 0.87
C LEU A 13 12.55 3.25 -0.61
N ALA A 14 13.28 3.99 -1.45
CA ALA A 14 13.35 3.74 -2.88
C ALA A 14 13.86 2.32 -3.23
N ASP A 15 14.75 1.77 -2.41
CA ASP A 15 15.33 0.43 -2.61
C ASP A 15 14.33 -0.70 -2.30
N MET A 16 13.18 -0.39 -1.70
CA MET A 16 12.08 -1.33 -1.47
C MET A 16 11.11 -1.42 -2.67
N CYS A 17 11.28 -0.58 -3.68
CA CYS A 17 10.48 -0.65 -4.89
C CYS A 17 10.96 -1.80 -5.80
N GLU A 18 10.02 -2.63 -6.22
CA GLU A 18 10.24 -3.64 -7.26
C GLU A 18 9.93 -3.05 -8.65
N GLU A 19 10.76 -3.30 -9.64
CA GLU A 19 10.42 -3.00 -11.03
C GLU A 19 9.52 -4.10 -11.61
N MET A 20 8.38 -3.67 -12.14
CA MET A 20 7.42 -4.51 -12.84
C MET A 20 7.34 -4.10 -14.32
N LEU A 21 6.41 -4.69 -15.07
CA LEU A 21 6.27 -4.52 -16.52
C LEU A 21 6.39 -3.04 -16.95
N ALA A 22 7.25 -2.81 -17.96
CA ALA A 22 7.55 -1.50 -18.52
C ALA A 22 8.16 -0.48 -17.52
N GLY A 23 8.94 -0.94 -16.54
CA GLY A 23 9.64 -0.07 -15.58
C GLY A 23 8.74 0.54 -14.51
N LEU A 24 7.54 -0.02 -14.32
CA LEU A 24 6.64 0.41 -13.26
C LEU A 24 7.23 0.03 -11.91
N LYS A 25 7.59 1.03 -11.10
CA LYS A 25 8.06 0.82 -9.73
C LYS A 25 6.87 0.56 -8.80
N VAL A 26 6.91 -0.55 -8.09
CA VAL A 26 5.86 -1.01 -7.17
C VAL A 26 6.43 -1.10 -5.76
N LEU A 27 5.77 -0.42 -4.82
CA LEU A 27 6.01 -0.62 -3.39
C LEU A 27 4.96 -1.57 -2.84
N ARG A 28 5.38 -2.69 -2.24
CA ARG A 28 4.47 -3.66 -1.60
C ARG A 28 4.22 -3.27 -0.15
N VAL A 29 2.96 -3.34 0.26
CA VAL A 29 2.52 -3.19 1.65
C VAL A 29 1.79 -4.48 2.00
N TYR A 30 2.30 -5.21 3.00
CA TYR A 30 1.76 -6.49 3.40
C TYR A 30 0.72 -6.33 4.50
N ALA A 31 -0.41 -7.02 4.34
CA ALA A 31 -1.45 -7.12 5.35
C ALA A 31 -1.47 -8.54 5.93
N ASN A 32 -1.57 -8.65 7.26
CA ASN A 32 -1.92 -9.92 7.90
C ASN A 32 -3.43 -10.21 7.73
N GLU A 33 -3.90 -11.37 8.18
CA GLU A 33 -5.29 -11.79 8.01
C GLU A 33 -6.29 -10.82 8.67
N GLN A 34 -5.99 -10.35 9.89
CA GLN A 34 -6.85 -9.43 10.64
C GLN A 34 -6.93 -8.05 9.94
N GLN A 35 -5.80 -7.53 9.46
CA GLN A 35 -5.74 -6.28 8.70
C GLN A 35 -6.49 -6.41 7.38
N LYS A 36 -6.29 -7.52 6.64
CA LYS A 36 -7.00 -7.82 5.39
C LYS A 36 -8.52 -7.87 5.61
N ASP A 37 -8.98 -8.59 6.62
CA ASP A 37 -10.41 -8.68 6.94
C ASP A 37 -10.99 -7.30 7.32
N LYS A 38 -10.25 -6.50 8.08
CA LYS A 38 -10.65 -5.13 8.42
C LYS A 38 -10.72 -4.24 7.17
N ILE A 39 -9.72 -4.30 6.28
CA ILE A 39 -9.71 -3.55 5.01
C ILE A 39 -10.94 -3.90 4.17
N LEU A 40 -11.25 -5.19 3.99
CA LEU A 40 -12.39 -5.64 3.20
C LEU A 40 -13.74 -5.24 3.81
N LYS A 41 -13.82 -5.14 5.15
CA LYS A 41 -15.01 -4.68 5.86
C LYS A 41 -15.21 -3.16 5.72
N VAL A 42 -14.14 -2.38 5.84
CA VAL A 42 -14.16 -0.91 5.83
C VAL A 42 -14.31 -0.35 4.41
N PHE A 43 -13.74 -1.01 3.41
CA PHE A 43 -13.75 -0.57 2.02
C PHE A 43 -14.46 -1.61 1.13
N PRO A 44 -15.79 -1.55 0.98
CA PRO A 44 -16.58 -2.58 0.28
C PRO A 44 -16.23 -2.77 -1.19
N THR A 45 -15.56 -1.79 -1.82
CA THR A 45 -15.09 -1.90 -3.20
C THR A 45 -13.83 -2.77 -3.32
N ALA A 46 -13.07 -2.92 -2.23
CA ALA A 46 -11.87 -3.72 -2.20
C ALA A 46 -12.19 -5.21 -2.31
N LYS A 47 -11.35 -5.95 -3.03
CA LYS A 47 -11.48 -7.40 -3.20
C LYS A 47 -10.14 -8.05 -2.95
N PHE A 48 -10.13 -9.18 -2.26
CA PHE A 48 -8.93 -9.99 -2.12
C PHE A 48 -8.89 -11.03 -3.23
N ASP A 49 -7.88 -10.98 -4.08
CA ASP A 49 -7.63 -12.04 -5.05
C ASP A 49 -6.87 -13.19 -4.40
N ALA A 50 -7.61 -14.19 -3.93
CA ALA A 50 -7.03 -15.39 -3.32
C ALA A 50 -6.37 -16.34 -4.35
N SER A 51 -6.68 -16.19 -5.64
CA SER A 51 -6.39 -17.19 -6.65
C SER A 51 -5.06 -16.97 -7.36
N THR A 52 -4.67 -15.71 -7.62
CA THR A 52 -3.46 -15.44 -8.41
C THR A 52 -2.45 -14.55 -7.69
N THR A 53 -2.80 -13.32 -7.37
CA THR A 53 -1.87 -12.30 -6.86
C THR A 53 -1.74 -12.32 -5.34
N LYS A 54 -2.72 -12.91 -4.62
CA LYS A 54 -2.82 -12.84 -3.15
C LYS A 54 -2.75 -11.39 -2.65
N SER A 55 -3.37 -10.48 -3.39
CA SER A 55 -3.34 -9.04 -3.12
C SER A 55 -4.75 -8.47 -2.93
N ILE A 56 -4.83 -7.30 -2.30
CA ILE A 56 -6.06 -6.54 -2.18
C ILE A 56 -6.16 -5.60 -3.38
N GLU A 57 -7.12 -5.88 -4.25
CA GLU A 57 -7.42 -5.13 -5.45
C GLU A 57 -8.61 -4.19 -5.24
N LEU A 58 -8.81 -3.27 -6.19
CA LEU A 58 -9.95 -2.33 -6.20
C LEU A 58 -10.10 -1.44 -4.95
N LEU A 59 -9.03 -1.31 -4.16
CA LEU A 59 -8.95 -0.31 -3.10
C LEU A 59 -9.03 1.09 -3.73
N PRO A 60 -9.87 2.01 -3.20
CA PRO A 60 -10.00 3.35 -3.76
C PRO A 60 -8.65 4.08 -3.83
N ARG A 61 -8.47 4.91 -4.87
CA ARG A 61 -7.22 5.65 -5.07
C ARG A 61 -6.84 6.50 -3.86
N GLU A 62 -7.81 7.22 -3.30
CA GLU A 62 -7.63 8.05 -2.11
C GLU A 62 -7.13 7.26 -0.88
N VAL A 63 -7.55 6.00 -0.76
CA VAL A 63 -7.11 5.12 0.34
C VAL A 63 -5.66 4.70 0.12
N LYS A 64 -5.29 4.33 -1.11
CA LYS A 64 -3.89 4.03 -1.46
C LYS A 64 -2.98 5.24 -1.23
N ASP A 65 -3.49 6.43 -1.54
CA ASP A 65 -2.75 7.68 -1.38
C ASP A 65 -2.54 8.00 0.12
N LYS A 66 -3.55 7.80 0.98
CA LYS A 66 -3.40 7.91 2.44
C LYS A 66 -2.38 6.93 3.03
N ILE A 67 -2.40 5.67 2.57
CA ILE A 67 -1.41 4.67 2.99
C ILE A 67 -0.01 5.13 2.57
N PHE A 68 0.14 5.60 1.33
CA PHE A 68 1.40 6.11 0.81
C PHE A 68 1.92 7.31 1.61
N ASP A 69 1.06 8.28 1.93
CA ASP A 69 1.46 9.46 2.71
C ASP A 69 1.97 9.05 4.10
N LYS A 70 1.29 8.10 4.75
CA LYS A 70 1.72 7.56 6.05
C LYS A 70 3.07 6.81 5.94
N ILE A 71 3.32 6.09 4.84
CA ILE A 71 4.61 5.44 4.58
C ILE A 71 5.73 6.47 4.48
N VAL A 72 5.52 7.56 3.73
CA VAL A 72 6.52 8.62 3.57
C VAL A 72 6.76 9.34 4.90
N GLU A 73 5.71 9.64 5.66
CA GLU A 73 5.80 10.28 6.98
C GLU A 73 6.59 9.40 7.97
N LYS A 74 6.25 8.11 8.04
CA LYS A 74 6.86 7.15 8.98
C LYS A 74 8.19 6.58 8.51
N ARG A 75 8.51 6.77 7.22
CA ARG A 75 9.66 6.14 6.55
C ARG A 75 9.68 4.63 6.76
N SER A 76 8.50 4.00 6.69
CA SER A 76 8.31 2.56 6.88
C SER A 76 7.09 2.07 6.11
N VAL A 77 7.11 0.80 5.69
CA VAL A 77 5.96 0.13 5.06
C VAL A 77 5.00 -0.48 6.08
N ASP A 78 5.42 -0.63 7.34
CA ASP A 78 4.64 -1.23 8.42
C ASP A 78 3.66 -0.21 9.04
N VAL A 79 2.73 0.30 8.21
CA VAL A 79 1.82 1.39 8.58
C VAL A 79 0.36 0.97 8.71
N LEU A 80 0.02 -0.28 8.38
CA LEU A 80 -1.38 -0.69 8.25
C LEU A 80 -2.14 -0.66 9.57
N ASP A 81 -1.54 -1.02 10.70
CA ASP A 81 -2.22 -0.95 11.99
C ASP A 81 -2.57 0.50 12.35
N GLU A 82 -1.62 1.43 12.18
CA GLU A 82 -1.87 2.85 12.41
C GLU A 82 -2.88 3.42 11.42
N PHE A 83 -2.79 3.04 10.14
CA PHE A 83 -3.73 3.47 9.11
C PHE A 83 -5.15 3.00 9.42
N LEU A 84 -5.29 1.75 9.86
CA LEU A 84 -6.57 1.17 10.20
C LEU A 84 -7.11 1.66 11.55
N ALA A 85 -6.31 2.29 12.42
CA ALA A 85 -6.80 2.85 13.67
C ALA A 85 -7.80 4.01 13.46
N ASP A 86 -7.77 4.65 12.28
CA ASP A 86 -8.66 5.74 11.90
C ASP A 86 -10.05 5.26 11.40
N TYR A 87 -10.33 3.94 11.43
CA TYR A 87 -11.54 3.28 10.91
C TYR A 87 -12.11 2.23 11.88
#